data_AF-A0A969XH80-F1
#
_entry.id   AF-A0A969XH80-F1
#
_cell.length_a   1.000
_cell.length_b   1.000
_cell.length_c   1.000
_cell.angle_alpha   90.00
_cell.angle_beta   90.00
_cell.angle_gamma   90.00
#
_symmetry.space_group_name_H-M   'P 1'
#
loop_
_entity.id
_entity.type
_entity.pdbx_description
1 polymer ?
#
loop_
_entity_poly.entity_id
_entity_poly.type
_entity_poly.pdbx_seq_one_letter_code
_entity_poly.pdbx_strand_id
1 'polypeptide(L)'
;MIYLDNAATSWPKPPGVAEAMTHFVTEVGANPGRAGHRRAVEAGRTVYAAREAVATLFHASDPLRVVFGQNVTEALNLALRGILRPGDHVVTSSMEHNSVMRPLRALERDG
;
A
#
# COMPACT_ATOMS: atom_id res chain seq x y z
N MET A 1 3.09 26.47 16.17
CA MET A 1 1.86 25.68 15.94
C MET A 1 2.09 24.30 16.54
N ILE A 2 1.15 23.78 17.34
CA ILE A 2 1.20 22.40 17.83
C ILE A 2 0.24 21.59 16.95
N TYR A 3 0.74 20.53 16.30
CA TYR A 3 -0.04 19.70 15.37
C TYR A 3 -0.41 18.37 16.05
N LEU A 4 -1.70 18.17 16.31
CA LEU A 4 -2.23 17.01 17.04
C LEU A 4 -3.11 16.11 16.15
N ASP A 5 -2.94 16.17 14.83
CA ASP A 5 -3.78 15.46 13.83
C ASP A 5 -2.98 14.40 13.01
N ASN A 6 -1.87 13.90 13.56
CA ASN A 6 -1.00 12.94 12.89
C ASN A 6 -1.67 11.60 12.55
N ALA A 7 -2.78 11.27 13.22
CA ALA A 7 -3.56 10.06 12.94
C ALA A 7 -4.37 10.18 11.64
N ALA A 8 -4.81 11.38 11.25
CA ALA A 8 -5.51 11.61 9.98
C ALA A 8 -4.52 11.65 8.81
N THR A 9 -3.36 12.28 9.00
CA THR A 9 -2.22 12.23 8.07
C THR A 9 -0.95 12.66 8.78
N SER A 10 0.21 12.11 8.40
CA SER A 10 1.48 12.54 9.00
C SER A 10 1.87 13.95 8.56
N TRP A 11 2.13 14.85 9.50
CA TRP A 11 2.74 16.15 9.26
C TRP A 11 3.63 16.61 10.43
N PRO A 12 4.86 17.09 10.14
CA PRO A 12 5.53 17.05 8.84
C PRO A 12 5.86 15.60 8.43
N LYS A 13 6.11 15.37 7.14
CA LYS A 13 6.66 14.08 6.71
C LYS A 13 8.07 13.90 7.31
N PRO A 14 8.48 12.66 7.62
CA PRO A 14 9.83 12.40 8.09
C PRO A 14 10.90 12.94 7.14
N PRO A 15 12.07 13.38 7.66
CA PRO A 15 13.19 13.79 6.81
C PRO A 15 13.55 12.71 5.78
N GLY A 16 13.87 13.11 4.55
CA GLY A 16 14.26 12.20 3.47
C GLY A 16 13.11 11.77 2.56
N VAL A 17 11.85 11.87 3.00
CA VAL A 17 10.69 11.45 2.18
C VAL A 17 10.52 12.36 0.97
N ALA A 18 10.60 13.69 1.17
CA ALA A 18 10.44 14.65 0.09
C ALA A 18 11.64 14.60 -0.89
N GLU A 19 12.83 14.40 -0.37
CA GLU A 19 14.07 14.29 -1.13
C GLU A 19 14.08 13.03 -2.00
N ALA A 20 13.69 11.87 -1.44
CA ALA A 20 13.60 10.61 -2.19
C ALA A 20 12.57 10.69 -3.34
N MET A 21 11.40 11.30 -3.08
CA MET A 21 10.38 11.52 -4.10
C MET A 21 10.86 12.46 -5.19
N THR A 22 11.50 13.57 -4.81
CA THR A 22 12.07 14.55 -5.76
C THR A 22 13.12 13.88 -6.64
N HIS A 23 14.06 13.15 -6.03
CA HIS A 23 15.10 12.43 -6.75
C HIS A 23 14.53 11.42 -7.75
N PHE A 24 13.50 10.65 -7.35
CA PHE A 24 12.87 9.72 -8.27
C PHE A 24 12.26 10.44 -9.48
N VAL A 25 11.56 11.57 -9.25
CA VAL A 25 10.91 12.33 -10.32
C VAL A 25 11.91 13.01 -11.26
N THR A 26 12.99 13.60 -10.73
CA THR A 26 13.94 14.38 -11.54
C THR A 26 15.02 13.53 -12.20
N GLU A 27 15.49 12.47 -11.54
CA GLU A 27 16.65 11.69 -12.00
C GLU A 27 16.30 10.31 -12.59
N VAL A 28 15.31 9.62 -12.01
CA VAL A 28 14.96 8.23 -12.34
C VAL A 28 13.82 8.18 -13.38
N GLY A 29 12.61 8.61 -13.00
CA GLY A 29 11.50 8.98 -13.90
C GLY A 29 11.04 7.95 -14.93
N ALA A 30 11.39 6.67 -14.78
CA ALA A 30 11.13 5.63 -15.77
C ALA A 30 10.18 4.55 -15.27
N ASN A 31 9.54 3.85 -16.22
CA ASN A 31 8.62 2.78 -15.90
C ASN A 31 9.39 1.49 -15.53
N PRO A 32 9.28 0.99 -14.29
CA PRO A 32 9.97 -0.22 -13.85
C PRO A 32 9.48 -1.45 -14.65
N GLY A 33 10.42 -2.25 -15.16
CA GLY A 33 10.11 -3.53 -15.84
C GLY A 33 9.60 -3.42 -17.28
N ARG A 34 9.45 -2.22 -17.84
CA ARG A 34 8.99 -2.02 -19.23
C ARG A 34 10.12 -1.95 -20.26
N ALA A 35 11.34 -1.59 -19.84
CA ALA A 35 12.50 -1.46 -20.72
C ALA A 35 13.80 -1.81 -19.98
N GLY A 36 14.85 -2.11 -20.74
CA GLY A 36 16.19 -2.46 -20.22
C GLY A 36 17.17 -1.29 -20.08
N HIS A 37 16.78 -0.06 -20.41
CA HIS A 37 17.68 1.08 -20.28
C HIS A 37 17.95 1.43 -18.81
N ARG A 38 19.07 2.08 -18.54
CA ARG A 38 19.58 2.35 -17.17
C ARG A 38 18.52 2.86 -16.20
N ARG A 39 17.77 3.91 -16.58
CA ARG A 39 16.71 4.49 -15.75
C ARG A 39 15.56 3.51 -15.43
N ALA A 40 15.14 2.65 -16.36
CA ALA A 40 14.07 1.68 -16.11
C ALA A 40 14.53 0.54 -15.19
N VAL A 41 15.78 0.11 -15.32
CA VAL A 41 16.41 -0.83 -14.39
C VAL A 41 16.52 -0.23 -12.99
N GLU A 42 16.94 1.03 -12.91
CA GLU A 42 17.04 1.78 -11.65
C GLU A 42 15.66 1.95 -10.97
N ALA A 43 14.62 2.33 -11.72
CA ALA A 43 13.26 2.37 -11.21
C ALA A 43 12.79 1.01 -10.65
N GLY A 44 13.11 -0.08 -11.36
CA GLY A 44 12.82 -1.44 -10.89
C GLY A 44 13.51 -1.78 -9.57
N ARG A 45 14.78 -1.39 -9.43
CA ARG A 45 15.55 -1.55 -8.18
C ARG A 45 14.96 -0.73 -7.05
N THR A 46 14.53 0.50 -7.28
CA THR A 46 13.87 1.33 -6.27
C THR A 46 12.60 0.67 -5.74
N VAL A 47 11.75 0.14 -6.63
CA VAL A 47 10.53 -0.58 -6.22
C VAL A 47 10.86 -1.85 -5.44
N TYR A 48 11.88 -2.61 -5.86
CA TYR A 48 12.28 -3.83 -5.16
C TYR A 48 12.89 -3.53 -3.79
N ALA A 49 13.76 -2.54 -3.66
CA ALA A 49 14.33 -2.13 -2.38
C ALA A 49 13.24 -1.65 -1.41
N ALA A 50 12.24 -0.90 -1.89
CA ALA A 50 11.08 -0.53 -1.07
C ALA A 50 10.30 -1.77 -0.60
N ARG A 51 10.17 -2.79 -1.45
CA ARG A 51 9.52 -4.05 -1.12
C ARG A 51 10.27 -4.82 -0.02
N GLU A 52 11.59 -4.90 -0.13
CA GLU A 52 12.46 -5.51 0.88
C GLU A 52 12.39 -4.77 2.22
N ALA A 53 12.39 -3.44 2.20
CA ALA A 53 12.26 -2.63 3.40
C ALA A 53 10.92 -2.85 4.11
N VAL A 54 9.80 -2.89 3.36
CA VAL A 54 8.47 -3.18 3.91
C VAL A 54 8.41 -4.61 4.46
N ALA A 55 8.93 -5.59 3.73
CA ALA A 55 8.98 -6.98 4.20
C ALA A 55 9.77 -7.11 5.50
N THR A 56 10.91 -6.42 5.61
CA THR A 56 11.72 -6.38 6.82
C THR A 56 10.95 -5.76 7.98
N LEU A 57 10.29 -4.62 7.76
CA LEU A 57 9.50 -3.90 8.77
C LEU A 57 8.38 -4.76 9.36
N PHE A 58 7.71 -5.57 8.53
CA PHE A 58 6.61 -6.45 8.95
C PHE A 58 7.02 -7.90 9.19
N HIS A 59 8.33 -8.20 9.19
CA HIS A 59 8.86 -9.55 9.36
C HIS A 59 8.28 -10.59 8.37
N ALA A 60 7.98 -10.16 7.14
CA ALA A 60 7.55 -11.06 6.08
C ALA A 60 8.74 -11.90 5.57
N SER A 61 8.52 -13.21 5.36
CA SER A 61 9.57 -14.14 4.95
C SER A 61 10.05 -13.99 3.51
N ASP A 62 9.29 -13.30 2.66
CA ASP A 62 9.60 -13.08 1.25
C ASP A 62 9.09 -11.70 0.82
N PRO A 63 9.94 -10.80 0.28
CA PRO A 63 9.53 -9.52 -0.28
C PRO A 63 8.41 -9.64 -1.32
N LEU A 64 8.36 -10.72 -2.10
CA LEU A 64 7.34 -10.92 -3.13
C LEU A 64 5.92 -11.12 -2.55
N ARG A 65 5.77 -11.24 -1.22
CA ARG A 65 4.46 -11.24 -0.53
C ARG A 65 3.92 -9.83 -0.24
N VAL A 66 4.71 -8.79 -0.42
CA VAL A 66 4.25 -7.40 -0.29
C VAL A 66 3.53 -7.02 -1.59
N VAL A 67 2.38 -6.35 -1.51
CA VAL A 67 1.69 -5.80 -2.69
C VAL A 67 1.47 -4.32 -2.46
N PHE A 68 1.92 -3.48 -3.39
CA PHE A 68 1.69 -2.03 -3.31
C PHE A 68 0.33 -1.71 -3.93
N GLY A 69 -0.60 -1.20 -3.11
CA GLY A 69 -1.82 -0.53 -3.55
C GLY A 69 -1.67 0.99 -3.47
N GLN A 70 -2.64 1.73 -4.01
CA GLN A 70 -2.67 3.19 -3.94
C GLN A 70 -2.87 3.70 -2.50
N ASN A 71 -3.62 2.96 -1.69
CA ASN A 71 -3.91 3.27 -0.29
C ASN A 71 -4.48 2.04 0.45
N VAL A 72 -4.71 2.19 1.76
CA VAL A 72 -5.27 1.13 2.62
C VAL A 72 -6.70 0.74 2.20
N THR A 73 -7.54 1.68 1.75
CA THR A 73 -8.91 1.38 1.32
C THR A 73 -8.95 0.45 0.11
N GLU A 74 -8.09 0.69 -0.88
CA GLU A 74 -7.96 -0.19 -2.05
C GLU A 74 -7.40 -1.55 -1.64
N ALA A 75 -6.34 -1.58 -0.83
CA ALA A 75 -5.73 -2.83 -0.37
C ALA A 75 -6.73 -3.72 0.39
N LEU A 76 -7.56 -3.13 1.26
CA LEU A 76 -8.64 -3.84 1.96
C LEU A 76 -9.69 -4.38 1.00
N ASN A 77 -10.09 -3.62 -0.02
CA ASN A 77 -11.04 -4.11 -1.03
C ASN A 77 -10.46 -5.26 -1.84
N LEU A 78 -9.18 -5.18 -2.23
CA LEU A 78 -8.48 -6.25 -2.93
C LEU A 78 -8.47 -7.53 -2.09
N ALA A 79 -8.15 -7.43 -0.80
CA ALA A 79 -8.13 -8.57 0.11
C ALA A 79 -9.53 -9.17 0.32
N LEU A 80 -10.53 -8.35 0.68
CA LEU A 80 -11.88 -8.80 0.97
C LEU A 80 -12.53 -9.46 -0.25
N ARG A 81 -12.48 -8.81 -1.41
CA ARG A 81 -13.08 -9.35 -2.65
C ARG A 81 -12.28 -10.50 -3.25
N GLY A 82 -10.98 -10.56 -2.97
CA GLY A 82 -10.11 -11.64 -3.45
C GLY A 82 -10.23 -12.93 -2.66
N ILE A 83 -10.61 -12.85 -1.37
CA ILE A 83 -10.64 -14.01 -0.46
C ILE A 83 -12.06 -14.52 -0.22
N LEU A 84 -13.04 -13.61 -0.04
CA LEU A 84 -14.40 -13.99 0.32
C LEU A 84 -15.20 -14.52 -0.87
N ARG A 85 -16.04 -15.51 -0.60
CA ARG A 85 -16.97 -16.13 -1.55
C ARG A 85 -18.40 -16.08 -1.01
N PRO A 86 -19.41 -16.16 -1.90
CA PRO A 86 -20.78 -16.29 -1.45
C PRO A 86 -20.96 -17.48 -0.50
N GLY A 87 -21.68 -17.27 0.59
CA GLY A 87 -21.91 -18.22 1.68
C GLY A 87 -20.86 -18.20 2.81
N ASP A 88 -19.78 -17.42 2.68
CA ASP A 88 -18.80 -17.28 3.76
C ASP A 88 -19.39 -16.50 4.95
N HIS A 89 -18.97 -16.87 6.16
CA HIS A 89 -19.31 -16.15 7.39
C HIS A 89 -18.15 -15.25 7.82
N VAL A 90 -18.38 -13.94 7.89
CA VAL A 90 -17.37 -12.96 8.30
C VAL A 90 -17.66 -12.42 9.69
N VAL A 91 -16.67 -12.46 10.56
CA VAL A 91 -16.70 -11.82 11.90
C VAL A 91 -15.83 -10.57 11.87
N THR A 92 -16.37 -9.46 12.38
CA THR A 92 -15.67 -8.17 12.44
C THR A 92 -16.05 -7.39 13.71
N SER A 93 -15.35 -6.30 14.01
CA SER A 93 -15.61 -5.47 15.19
C SER A 93 -16.59 -4.33 14.89
N SER A 94 -17.22 -3.77 15.93
CA SER A 94 -18.04 -2.55 15.81
C SER A 94 -17.21 -1.27 15.65
N MET A 95 -15.88 -1.37 15.74
CA MET A 95 -14.95 -0.23 15.70
C MET A 95 -14.18 -0.13 14.38
N GLU A 96 -14.51 -0.97 13.39
CA GLU A 96 -13.83 -0.96 12.10
C GLU A 96 -13.99 0.36 11.35
N HIS A 97 -12.96 0.71 10.58
CA HIS A 97 -13.04 1.84 9.67
C HIS A 97 -14.05 1.59 8.54
N ASN A 98 -14.60 2.67 7.97
CA ASN A 98 -15.55 2.60 6.85
C ASN A 98 -15.00 1.86 5.61
N SER A 99 -13.66 1.82 5.45
CA SER A 99 -12.99 1.08 4.37
C SER A 99 -13.11 -0.45 4.51
N VAL A 100 -13.47 -0.96 5.68
CA VAL A 100 -13.77 -2.38 5.93
C VAL A 100 -15.29 -2.59 5.90
N MET A 101 -16.04 -1.78 6.66
CA MET A 101 -17.47 -2.01 6.86
C MET A 101 -18.29 -1.83 5.58
N ARG A 102 -18.00 -0.82 4.75
CA ARG A 102 -18.79 -0.58 3.53
C ARG A 102 -18.61 -1.71 2.50
N PRO A 103 -17.39 -2.20 2.21
CA PRO A 103 -17.21 -3.37 1.36
C PRO A 103 -17.89 -4.62 1.90
N LEU A 104 -17.79 -4.92 3.20
CA LEU A 104 -18.46 -6.08 3.80
C LEU A 104 -19.98 -6.01 3.65
N ARG A 105 -20.59 -4.85 3.89
CA ARG A 105 -22.04 -4.64 3.69
C ARG A 105 -22.47 -4.73 2.22
N ALA A 106 -21.57 -4.42 1.29
CA ALA A 106 -21.83 -4.64 -0.13
C ALA A 106 -21.79 -6.14 -0.45
N LEU A 107 -20.75 -6.84 0.00
CA LEU A 107 -20.59 -8.28 -0.23
C LEU A 107 -21.72 -9.11 0.39
N GLU A 108 -22.18 -8.75 1.60
CA GLU A 108 -23.35 -9.38 2.27
C GLU A 108 -24.64 -9.34 1.42
N ARG A 109 -24.77 -8.35 0.53
CA ARG A 109 -25.93 -8.25 -0.38
C ARG A 109 -25.78 -9.10 -1.63
N ASP A 110 -24.54 -9.44 -1.99
CA ASP A 110 -24.20 -10.20 -3.19
C ASP A 110 -24.23 -11.73 -2.93
N GLY A 111 -24.36 -12.16 -1.67
CA GLY A 111 -24.53 -13.56 -1.26
C GLY A 111 -23.55 -13.97 -0.18
#